data_AF-A0A1V4MN99-F1
#
_entry.id   AF-A0A1V4MN99-F1
#
_cell.length_a   1.000
_cell.length_b   1.000
_cell.length_c   1.000
_cell.angle_alpha   90.00
_cell.angle_beta   90.00
_cell.angle_gamma   90.00
#
_symmetry.space_group_name_H-M   'P 1'
#
loop_
_entity.id
_entity.type
_entity.pdbx_description
1 polymer ?
#
loop_
_entity_poly.entity_id
_entity_poly.type
_entity_poly.pdbx_seq_one_letter_code
_entity_poly.pdbx_strand_id
1 'polypeptide(L)'
;MARYEHLPVYKLAMETGLLIQEVVRKFSRYNKYSIGIDLRAISRRIIQLIVRANSSGDNRLDVLRELVESCEMLKTMLIFAKESTRGLSGPSRHRRCFSGQCWRIPCFLLRWDVSWKCMMTMF
;
A
#
# COMPACT_ATOMS: atom_id res chain seq x y z
N MET A 1 14.73 9.81 20.90
CA MET A 1 13.70 9.28 19.99
C MET A 1 13.01 10.46 19.33
N ALA A 2 13.29 10.71 18.04
CA ALA A 2 12.82 11.90 17.33
C ALA A 2 11.31 11.83 17.08
N ARG A 3 10.60 12.95 17.27
CA ARG A 3 9.14 13.06 17.11
C ARG A 3 8.75 12.80 15.63
N TYR A 4 8.27 11.62 15.28
CA TYR A 4 7.91 11.25 13.89
C TYR A 4 6.64 11.93 13.36
N GLU A 5 5.91 12.63 14.24
CA GLU A 5 4.61 13.26 13.99
C GLU A 5 4.66 14.39 12.93
N HIS A 6 5.84 14.98 12.70
CA HIS A 6 6.00 16.09 11.75
C HIS A 6 6.49 15.68 10.36
N LEU A 7 6.84 14.40 10.13
CA LEU A 7 7.30 13.98 8.81
C LEU A 7 6.09 13.81 7.86
N PRO A 8 6.01 14.56 6.75
CA PRO A 8 4.91 14.41 5.79
C PRO A 8 4.86 13.01 5.18
N VAL A 9 6.02 12.35 5.05
CA VAL A 9 6.15 10.97 4.56
C VAL A 9 5.43 9.97 5.47
N TYR A 10 5.57 10.14 6.79
CA TYR A 10 4.95 9.24 7.76
C TYR A 10 3.42 9.37 7.73
N LYS A 11 2.90 10.60 7.64
CA LYS A 11 1.46 10.85 7.51
C LYS A 11 0.88 10.20 6.26
N LEU A 12 1.52 10.37 5.10
CA LEU A 12 1.08 9.76 3.83
C LEU A 12 1.11 8.22 3.89
N ALA A 13 2.15 7.64 4.50
CA ALA A 13 2.26 6.20 4.68
C ALA A 13 1.15 5.65 5.61
N MET A 14 0.84 6.37 6.69
CA MET A 14 -0.24 6.00 7.61
C MET A 14 -1.61 6.05 6.93
N GLU A 15 -1.92 7.15 6.23
CA GLU A 15 -3.17 7.29 5.45
C GLU A 15 -3.32 6.15 4.44
N THR A 16 -2.22 5.78 3.78
CA THR A 16 -2.23 4.67 2.81
C THR A 16 -2.41 3.31 3.47
N GLY A 17 -1.80 3.08 4.64
CA GLY A 17 -2.04 1.89 5.45
C GLY A 17 -3.52 1.75 5.86
N LEU A 18 -4.17 2.85 6.24
CA LEU A 18 -5.60 2.86 6.59
C LEU A 18 -6.49 2.55 5.37
N LEU A 19 -6.21 3.17 4.22
CA LEU A 19 -6.94 2.89 2.97
C LEU A 19 -6.82 1.41 2.56
N ILE A 20 -5.64 0.81 2.70
CA ILE A 20 -5.45 -0.62 2.42
C ILE A 20 -6.31 -1.48 3.34
N GLN A 21 -6.39 -1.14 4.63
CA GLN A 21 -7.24 -1.87 5.57
C GLN A 21 -8.73 -1.81 5.17
N GLU A 22 -9.21 -0.64 4.76
CA GLU A 22 -10.58 -0.47 4.26
C GLU A 22 -10.86 -1.29 3.00
N VAL A 23 -9.88 -1.37 2.08
CA VAL A 23 -9.99 -2.20 0.87
C VAL A 23 -10.04 -3.69 1.24
N VAL A 24 -9.14 -4.16 2.11
CA VAL A 24 -9.10 -5.57 2.55
C VAL A 24 -10.37 -5.97 3.30
N ARG A 25 -11.06 -5.03 3.98
CA ARG A 25 -12.37 -5.31 4.61
C ARG A 25 -13.45 -5.73 3.61
N LYS A 26 -13.33 -5.33 2.34
CA LYS A 26 -14.28 -5.65 1.27
C LYS A 26 -13.96 -6.95 0.52
N PHE A 27 -12.85 -7.61 0.84
CA PHE A 27 -12.46 -8.86 0.19
C PHE A 27 -13.34 -10.03 0.65
N SER A 28 -13.57 -10.98 -0.27
CA SER A 28 -14.19 -12.28 0.04
C SER A 28 -13.35 -13.03 1.10
N ARG A 29 -14.01 -13.89 1.87
CA ARG A 29 -13.40 -14.64 2.99
C ARG A 29 -12.11 -15.36 2.59
N TYR A 30 -12.08 -15.96 1.39
CA TYR A 30 -10.92 -16.69 0.87
C TYR A 30 -9.69 -15.78 0.69
N ASN A 31 -9.87 -14.63 0.04
CA ASN A 31 -8.78 -13.67 -0.24
C ASN A 31 -8.39 -12.84 0.99
N LYS A 32 -9.27 -12.72 1.98
CA LYS A 32 -9.04 -11.94 3.20
C LYS A 32 -7.94 -12.54 4.08
N TYR A 33 -7.83 -13.87 4.14
CA TYR A 33 -6.86 -14.57 4.98
C TYR A 33 -5.55 -14.91 4.26
N SER A 34 -5.54 -14.87 2.92
CA SER A 34 -4.31 -14.94 2.14
C SER A 34 -3.78 -13.52 1.87
N ILE A 35 -4.22 -12.94 0.76
CA ILE A 35 -3.74 -11.66 0.22
C ILE A 35 -3.98 -10.50 1.20
N GLY A 36 -5.08 -10.54 1.93
CA GLY A 36 -5.43 -9.50 2.90
C GLY A 36 -4.47 -9.43 4.10
N ILE A 37 -3.86 -10.54 4.52
CA ILE A 37 -2.87 -10.55 5.59
C ILE A 37 -1.55 -9.95 5.08
N ASP A 38 -1.12 -10.36 3.90
CA ASP A 38 0.13 -9.90 3.30
C ASP A 38 0.12 -8.41 3.01
N LEU A 39 -0.98 -7.88 2.43
CA LEU A 39 -1.13 -6.45 2.17
C LEU A 39 -1.00 -5.61 3.44
N ARG A 40 -1.59 -6.09 4.55
CA ARG A 40 -1.49 -5.41 5.85
C ARG A 40 -0.10 -5.55 6.46
N ALA A 41 0.59 -6.66 6.22
CA ALA A 41 1.95 -6.87 6.70
C ALA A 41 2.92 -5.90 6.00
N ILE A 42 2.83 -5.80 4.67
CA ILE A 42 3.66 -4.89 3.87
C ILE A 42 3.36 -3.43 4.23
N SER A 43 2.09 -3.05 4.40
CA SER A 43 1.75 -1.68 4.80
C SER A 43 2.33 -1.30 6.16
N ARG A 44 2.31 -2.21 7.14
CA ARG A 44 2.96 -2.00 8.45
C ARG A 44 4.48 -1.95 8.32
N ARG A 45 5.08 -2.77 7.45
CA ARG A 45 6.53 -2.80 7.22
C ARG A 45 7.02 -1.46 6.69
N ILE A 46 6.33 -0.84 5.73
CA ILE A 46 6.66 0.48 5.18
C ILE A 46 6.69 1.54 6.29
N ILE A 47 5.69 1.56 7.17
CA ILE A 47 5.63 2.51 8.31
C ILE A 47 6.83 2.29 9.26
N GLN A 48 7.16 1.03 9.57
CA GLN A 48 8.31 0.69 10.41
C GLN A 48 9.64 1.08 9.76
N LEU A 49 9.77 0.92 8.44
CA LEU A 49 10.97 1.32 7.69
C LEU A 49 11.20 2.82 7.71
N ILE A 50 10.14 3.63 7.61
CA ILE A 50 10.23 5.10 7.73
C ILE A 50 10.75 5.50 9.13
N VAL A 51 10.22 4.87 10.18
CA VAL A 51 10.67 5.12 11.56
C VAL A 51 12.13 4.69 11.77
N ARG A 52 12.52 3.55 11.19
CA ARG A 52 13.92 3.07 11.19
C ARG A 52 14.84 4.00 10.42
N ALA A 53 14.48 4.43 9.21
CA ALA A 53 15.29 5.33 8.38
C ALA A 53 15.56 6.67 9.09
N ASN A 54 14.62 7.14 9.91
CA ASN A 54 14.79 8.35 10.71
C ASN A 54 15.69 8.15 11.95
N SER A 55 15.82 6.92 12.42
CA SER A 55 16.60 6.59 13.62
C SER A 55 18.00 6.05 13.28
N SER A 56 18.18 5.53 12.08
CA SER A 56 19.46 5.05 11.54
C SER A 56 20.25 6.24 10.98
N GLY A 57 21.36 6.58 11.62
CA GLY A 57 22.32 7.58 11.10
C GLY A 57 23.09 7.03 9.91
N ASP A 58 24.05 6.13 10.17
CA ASP A 58 24.98 5.64 9.14
C ASP A 58 24.34 4.68 8.12
N ASN A 59 23.37 3.85 8.55
CA ASN A 59 22.73 2.85 7.69
C ASN A 59 21.45 3.35 7.00
N ARG A 60 21.28 4.68 6.88
CA ARG A 60 20.05 5.28 6.33
C ARG A 60 19.78 4.85 4.89
N LEU A 61 20.82 4.81 4.05
CA LEU A 61 20.70 4.48 2.62
C LEU A 61 20.17 3.07 2.40
N ASP A 62 20.63 2.09 3.17
CA ASP A 62 20.17 0.70 3.05
C ASP A 62 18.71 0.55 3.47
N VAL A 63 18.30 1.25 4.54
CA VAL A 63 16.89 1.25 4.98
C VAL A 63 15.99 1.93 3.95
N LEU A 64 16.48 2.97 3.26
CA LEU A 64 15.75 3.62 2.18
C LEU A 64 15.61 2.71 0.95
N ARG A 65 16.62 1.91 0.61
CA ARG A 65 16.51 0.89 -0.45
C ARG A 65 15.44 -0.15 -0.10
N GLU A 66 15.49 -0.68 1.13
CA GLU A 66 14.48 -1.64 1.61
C GLU A 66 13.06 -1.04 1.60
N LEU A 67 12.94 0.27 1.88
CA LEU A 67 11.66 0.99 1.79
C LEU A 67 11.13 1.03 0.36
N VAL A 68 11.99 1.27 -0.64
CA VAL A 68 11.59 1.25 -2.07
C VAL A 68 11.11 -0.13 -2.48
N GLU A 69 11.89 -1.16 -2.18
CA GLU A 69 11.54 -2.55 -2.51
C GLU A 69 10.20 -2.93 -1.87
N SER A 70 9.97 -2.52 -0.62
CA SER A 70 8.69 -2.72 0.07
C SER A 70 7.52 -2.01 -0.62
N CYS A 71 7.75 -0.80 -1.14
CA CYS A 71 6.75 -0.05 -1.90
C CYS A 71 6.46 -0.69 -3.26
N GLU A 72 7.48 -1.18 -3.98
CA GLU A 72 7.30 -1.91 -5.24
C GLU A 72 6.55 -3.22 -5.02
N MET A 73 6.91 -3.96 -3.97
CA MET A 73 6.20 -5.17 -3.56
C MET A 73 4.72 -4.87 -3.26
N LEU A 74 4.44 -3.77 -2.56
CA LEU A 74 3.06 -3.35 -2.30
C LEU A 74 2.27 -3.10 -3.60
N LYS A 75 2.87 -2.44 -4.59
CA LYS A 75 2.23 -2.20 -5.90
C LYS A 75 1.91 -3.52 -6.60
N THR A 76 2.87 -4.43 -6.66
CA THR A 76 2.69 -5.75 -7.28
C THR A 76 1.59 -6.56 -6.58
N MET A 77 1.56 -6.55 -5.25
CA MET A 77 0.53 -7.22 -4.46
C MET A 77 -0.87 -6.60 -4.67
N LEU A 78 -0.97 -5.29 -4.88
CA LEU A 78 -2.24 -4.65 -5.22
C LEU A 78 -2.75 -5.05 -6.61
N ILE A 79 -1.84 -5.20 -7.59
CA ILE A 79 -2.19 -5.71 -8.92
C ILE A 79 -2.67 -7.15 -8.81
N PHE A 80 -1.96 -8.00 -8.06
CA PHE A 80 -2.34 -9.38 -7.82
C PHE A 80 -3.72 -9.48 -7.13
N ALA A 81 -3.95 -8.68 -6.09
CA ALA A 81 -5.23 -8.63 -5.38
C ALA A 81 -6.40 -8.25 -6.30
N LYS A 82 -6.17 -7.29 -7.20
CA LYS A 82 -7.14 -6.86 -8.21
C LYS A 82 -7.48 -7.98 -9.18
N GLU A 83 -6.48 -8.72 -9.64
CA GLU A 83 -6.69 -9.82 -10.60
C GLU A 83 -7.36 -11.04 -9.95
N SER A 84 -6.96 -11.38 -8.72
CA SER A 84 -7.60 -12.41 -7.91
C SER A 84 -9.09 -12.11 -7.64
N THR A 85 -9.45 -10.83 -7.54
CA THR A 85 -10.85 -10.42 -7.35
C THR A 85 -11.67 -10.49 -8.65
N ARG A 86 -11.03 -10.32 -9.82
CA ARG A 86 -11.69 -10.40 -11.14
C ARG A 86 -11.99 -11.84 -11.57
N GLY A 87 -11.14 -12.80 -11.20
CA GLY A 87 -11.33 -14.22 -11.55
C GLY A 87 -12.59 -14.89 -10.98
N LEU A 88 -13.29 -14.25 -10.03
CA LEU A 88 -14.50 -14.79 -9.39
C LEU A 88 -15.81 -14.37 -10.10
N SER A 89 -15.77 -13.55 -11.14
CA SER A 89 -16.95 -13.30 -11.97
C SER A 89 -17.14 -14.38 -13.04
N GLY A 90 -17.53 -15.59 -12.61
CA GLY A 90 -18.26 -16.52 -13.48
C GLY A 90 -19.69 -16.01 -13.74
N PRO A 91 -20.35 -16.41 -14.84
CA PRO A 91 -21.61 -15.80 -15.29
C PRO A 91 -22.79 -16.30 -14.47
N SER A 92 -22.96 -15.79 -13.25
CA SER A 92 -24.16 -15.98 -12.43
C SER A 92 -24.70 -14.64 -11.97
N ARG A 93 -25.42 -13.99 -12.88
CA ARG A 93 -26.67 -13.26 -12.66
C ARG A 93 -26.90 -12.71 -11.23
N HIS A 94 -26.12 -11.71 -10.82
CA HIS A 94 -26.66 -10.62 -9.99
C HIS A 94 -25.95 -9.30 -10.31
N ARG A 95 -26.42 -8.67 -11.40
CA ARG A 95 -26.32 -7.22 -11.56
C ARG A 95 -27.14 -6.59 -10.44
N ARG A 96 -26.53 -6.32 -9.30
CA ARG A 96 -26.99 -5.29 -8.35
C ARG A 96 -25.81 -4.89 -7.48
N CYS A 97 -25.43 -3.62 -7.62
CA CYS A 97 -24.61 -2.87 -6.67
C CYS A 97 -23.09 -3.15 -6.65
N PHE A 98 -22.41 -2.94 -7.79
CA PHE A 98 -21.05 -2.36 -7.75
C PHE A 98 -20.97 -1.08 -8.61
N SER A 99 -22.09 -0.40 -8.77
CA SER A 99 -22.17 0.99 -9.24
C SER A 99 -21.93 1.91 -8.04
N GLY A 100 -20.69 2.35 -7.82
CA GLY A 100 -20.43 3.41 -6.83
C GLY A 100 -18.99 3.55 -6.34
N GLN A 101 -18.14 2.54 -6.50
CA GLN A 101 -16.71 2.70 -6.22
C GLN A 101 -15.93 2.23 -7.44
N CYS A 102 -15.93 3.11 -8.43
CA CYS A 102 -14.88 3.19 -9.42
C CYS A 102 -13.56 3.01 -8.66
N TRP A 103 -12.89 1.87 -8.86
CA TRP A 103 -11.60 1.58 -8.26
C TRP A 103 -10.65 2.68 -8.71
N ARG A 104 -10.55 3.78 -7.95
CA ARG A 104 -9.62 4.91 -8.12
C ARG A 104 -8.18 4.50 -7.82
N ILE A 105 -7.90 3.20 -7.72
CA ILE A 105 -6.58 2.64 -7.46
C ILE A 105 -5.58 2.93 -8.60
N PRO A 106 -5.95 2.96 -9.90
CA PRO A 106 -5.02 3.36 -10.96
C PRO A 106 -4.55 4.81 -10.80
N CYS A 107 -5.45 5.75 -10.47
CA CYS A 107 -5.08 7.14 -10.21
C CYS A 107 -4.29 7.32 -8.91
N PHE A 108 -4.59 6.52 -7.88
CA PHE A 108 -3.84 6.56 -6.61
C PHE A 108 -2.41 6.03 -6.78
N LEU A 109 -2.23 4.95 -7.55
CA LEU A 109 -0.92 4.39 -7.90
C LEU A 109 -0.08 5.34 -8.78
N LEU A 110 -0.69 5.99 -9.77
CA LEU A 110 0.00 6.99 -10.60
C LEU A 110 0.42 8.23 -9.81
N ARG A 111 -0.42 8.70 -8.88
CA ARG A 111 -0.07 9.83 -7.99
C ARG A 111 0.99 9.44 -6.95
N TRP A 112 0.98 8.18 -6.50
CA TRP A 112 2.01 7.63 -5.61
C TRP A 112 3.36 7.45 -6.31
N ASP A 113 3.40 6.98 -7.57
CA ASP A 113 4.65 6.78 -8.31
C ASP A 113 5.40 8.10 -8.57
N VAL A 114 4.67 9.14 -8.99
CA VAL A 114 5.27 10.47 -9.27
C VAL A 114 5.68 11.18 -7.98
N SER A 115 4.84 11.12 -6.93
CA SER A 115 5.14 11.81 -5.67
C SER A 115 6.29 11.16 -4.88
N TRP A 116 6.49 9.85 -5.00
CA TRP A 116 7.61 9.15 -4.33
C TRP A 116 8.91 9.27 -5.10
N LYS A 117 8.90 9.19 -6.44
CA LYS A 117 10.11 9.43 -7.26
C LYS A 117 10.66 10.84 -7.06
N CYS A 118 9.79 11.86 -7.04
CA CYS A 118 10.22 13.24 -6.73
C CYS A 118 10.77 13.42 -5.31
N MET A 119 10.25 12.67 -4.33
CA MET A 119 10.68 12.77 -2.93
C MET A 119 11.98 12.02 -2.66
N MET A 120 12.28 10.97 -3.42
CA MET A 120 13.57 10.26 -3.36
C MET A 120 14.68 10.97 -4.12
N THR A 121 14.38 11.77 -5.14
CA THR A 121 15.38 12.66 -5.76
C THR A 121 15.77 13.87 -4.90
N MET A 122 15.05 14.11 -3.79
CA MET A 122 15.28 15.21 -2.86
C MET A 122 16.05 14.80 -1.59
N PHE A 123 16.45 13.53 -1.45
CA PHE A 123 17.29 13.01 -0.37
C PHE A 123 18.58 12.41 -0.93
#